data_AF-A0A127EYA4-F1
#
_entry.id   AF-A0A127EYA4-F1
#
_cell.length_a   1.000
_cell.length_b   1.000
_cell.length_c   1.000
_cell.angle_alpha   90.00
_cell.angle_beta   90.00
_cell.angle_gamma   90.00
#
_symmetry.space_group_name_H-M   'P 1'
#
loop_
_entity.id
_entity.type
_entity.pdbx_description
1 polymer ?
#
loop_
_entity_poly.entity_id
_entity_poly.type
_entity_poly.pdbx_seq_one_letter_code
_entity_poly.pdbx_strand_id
1 'polypeptide(L)' 'MTAIQTLKTWIGALTDVGLMLLALGIVCALLVGGQNIPFFGNVSGNIMTFVKELGANGLVGLIALGFILYLFSHRQMA' A
#
# COMPACT_ATOMS: atom_id res chain seq x y z
N MET A 1 -0.32 -6.34 -29.16
CA MET A 1 -0.50 -6.42 -27.70
C MET A 1 -1.96 -6.66 -27.43
N THR A 2 -2.33 -7.72 -26.69
CA THR A 2 -3.72 -7.92 -26.28
C THR A 2 -4.10 -6.85 -25.26
N ALA A 3 -5.33 -6.34 -25.30
CA ALA A 3 -5.80 -5.29 -24.38
C ALA A 3 -5.55 -5.66 -22.90
N ILE A 4 -5.68 -6.94 -22.56
CA ILE A 4 -5.41 -7.50 -21.23
C ILE A 4 -3.95 -7.27 -20.81
N GLN A 5 -2.99 -7.44 -21.73
CA GLN A 5 -1.57 -7.24 -21.43
C GLN A 5 -1.28 -5.77 -21.13
N THR A 6 -1.84 -4.85 -21.93
CA THR A 6 -1.71 -3.41 -21.71
C THR A 6 -2.29 -3.01 -20.35
N LEU A 7 -3.49 -3.49 -20.01
CA LEU A 7 -4.10 -3.22 -18.70
C LEU A 7 -3.24 -3.74 -17.54
N LYS A 8 -2.68 -4.95 -17.64
CA LYS A 8 -1.74 -5.47 -16.63
C LYS A 8 -0.54 -4.54 -16.43
N THR A 9 0.06 -4.05 -17.52
CA THR A 9 1.20 -3.12 -17.46
C THR A 9 0.81 -1.80 -16.78
N TRP A 10 -0.33 -1.21 -17.15
CA TRP A 10 -0.81 0.04 -16.53
C TRP A 10 -1.08 -0.11 -15.04
N ILE A 11 -1.73 -1.21 -14.62
CA ILE A 11 -2.00 -1.47 -13.20
C ILE A 11 -0.70 -1.64 -12.42
N GLY A 12 0.27 -2.37 -12.98
CA GLY A 12 1.60 -2.53 -12.39
C GLY A 12 2.28 -1.18 -12.16
N ALA A 13 2.43 -0.41 -13.23
CA ALA A 13 3.06 0.91 -13.21
C ALA A 13 2.36 1.88 -12.24
N LEU A 14 1.02 1.92 -12.26
CA LEU A 14 0.26 2.78 -11.36
C LEU A 14 0.41 2.36 -9.89
N THR A 15 0.49 1.06 -9.62
CA THR A 15 0.73 0.56 -8.26
C THR A 15 2.12 0.97 -7.78
N ASP A 16 3.15 0.87 -8.62
CA ASP A 16 4.51 1.26 -8.24
C ASP A 16 4.59 2.75 -7.93
N VAL A 17 3.97 3.59 -8.76
CA VAL A 17 3.84 5.03 -8.47
C VAL A 17 3.10 5.25 -7.15
N GLY A 18 1.99 4.55 -6.92
CA GLY A 18 1.24 4.63 -5.66
C GLY A 18 2.07 4.24 -4.43
N LEU A 19 2.89 3.19 -4.53
CA LEU A 19 3.79 2.75 -3.46
C LEU A 19 4.89 3.78 -3.18
N MET A 20 5.48 4.37 -4.21
CA MET A 20 6.46 5.45 -4.07
C MET A 20 5.84 6.69 -3.40
N LEU A 21 4.61 7.05 -3.77
CA LEU A 21 3.88 8.15 -3.15
C LEU A 21 3.50 7.85 -1.70
N LEU A 22 3.14 6.60 -1.38
CA LEU A 22 2.93 6.13 0.00
C LEU A 22 4.20 6.32 0.84
N ALA A 23 5.36 5.88 0.33
CA ALA A 23 6.65 6.04 1.00
C ALA A 23 6.99 7.52 1.23
N LEU A 24 6.81 8.36 0.21
CA LEU A 24 7.01 9.81 0.32
C LEU A 24 6.09 10.42 1.38
N GLY A 25 4.80 10.07 1.36
CA GLY A 25 3.80 10.56 2.32
C GLY A 25 4.16 10.22 3.76
N ILE A 26 4.69 9.01 4.02
CA ILE A 26 5.16 8.61 5.36
C ILE A 26 6.37 9.46 5.78
N VAL A 27 7.37 9.61 4.92
CA VAL A 27 8.57 10.40 5.23
C VAL A 27 8.19 11.84 5.55
N CYS A 28 7.37 12.48 4.70
CA CYS A 28 6.91 13.84 4.95
C CYS A 28 6.09 13.92 6.25
N ALA A 29 5.18 12.96 6.52
CA ALA A 29 4.33 12.93 7.72
C ALA A 29 5.14 12.91 9.01
N LEU A 30 6.28 12.22 9.00
CA LEU A 30 7.20 12.17 10.13
C LEU A 30 8.00 13.46 10.29
N LEU A 31 8.30 14.18 9.21
CA LEU A 31 9.11 15.41 9.24
C LEU A 31 8.30 16.65 9.67
N VAL A 32 7.07 16.81 9.16
CA VAL A 32 6.27 18.04 9.31
C VAL A 32 5.09 17.86 10.28
N GLY A 33 4.85 16.62 10.73
CA GLY A 33 3.66 16.23 11.49
C GLY A 33 2.47 15.97 10.57
N GLY A 34 1.79 14.83 10.76
CA GLY A 34 0.82 14.27 9.82
C GLY A 34 -0.40 15.12 9.45
N GLN A 35 -0.71 16.17 10.21
CA GLN A 35 -1.82 17.10 9.92
C GLN A 35 -1.44 18.24 8.96
N ASN A 36 -0.15 18.48 8.73
CA ASN A 36 0.33 19.70 8.08
C ASN A 36 0.75 19.50 6.61
N ILE A 37 0.40 18.38 5.99
CA ILE A 37 0.86 18.04 4.64
C ILE A 37 -0.29 18.21 3.64
N PRO A 38 -0.20 19.19 2.73
CA PRO A 38 -1.15 19.34 1.65
C PRO A 38 -1.15 18.08 0.76
N PHE A 39 -2.33 17.64 0.33
CA PHE A 39 -2.55 16.55 -0.64
C PHE A 39 -2.24 15.10 -0.21
N PHE A 40 -1.47 14.85 0.86
CA PHE A 40 -1.12 13.48 1.28
C PHE A 40 -2.01 12.91 2.40
N GLY A 41 -2.73 13.73 3.17
CA GLY A 41 -3.58 13.26 4.28
C GLY A 41 -2.81 12.47 5.35
N ASN A 42 -3.52 11.76 6.23
CA ASN A 42 -2.92 11.00 7.33
C ASN A 42 -2.45 9.59 6.90
N VAL A 43 -1.46 9.52 6.01
CA VAL A 43 -0.96 8.25 5.44
C VAL A 43 -0.46 7.28 6.51
N SER A 44 0.37 7.75 7.44
CA SER A 44 0.93 6.92 8.51
C SER A 44 -0.13 6.42 9.48
N GLY A 45 -1.14 7.26 9.79
CA GLY A 45 -2.30 6.85 10.58
C GLY A 45 -3.14 5.78 9.89
N ASN A 46 -3.37 5.89 8.59
CA ASN A 46 -4.14 4.89 7.83
C ASN A 46 -3.45 3.52 7.84
N ILE A 47 -2.12 3.47 7.70
CA ILE A 47 -1.34 2.22 7.81
C ILE A 47 -1.46 1.64 9.21
N MET A 48 -1.32 2.49 10.25
CA MET A 48 -1.43 2.04 11.64
C MET A 48 -2.81 1.44 11.94
N THR A 49 -3.88 2.08 11.45
CA THR A 49 -5.25 1.56 11.57
C THR A 49 -5.39 0.20 10.89
N PHE A 50 -4.90 0.07 9.66
CA PHE A 50 -4.96 -1.20 8.93
C PHE A 50 -4.20 -2.32 9.65
N VAL A 51 -2.99 -2.06 10.14
CA VAL A 51 -2.21 -3.04 10.92
C VAL A 51 -2.92 -3.39 12.23
N LYS A 52 -3.51 -2.41 12.91
CA LYS A 52 -4.29 -2.63 14.13
C LYS A 52 -5.51 -3.51 13.87
N GLU A 53 -6.22 -3.30 12.76
CA GLU A 53 -7.36 -4.13 12.35
C GLU A 53 -6.93 -5.57 12.06
N LEU A 54 -5.80 -5.75 11.38
CA LEU A 54 -5.22 -7.10 11.19
C LEU A 54 -4.92 -7.76 12.54
N GLY A 55 -4.31 -7.04 13.49
CA GLY A 55 -4.04 -7.58 14.84
C GLY A 55 -5.31 -7.89 15.64
N ALA A 56 -6.33 -7.02 15.56
CA ALA A 56 -7.58 -7.14 16.32
C ALA A 56 -8.43 -8.36 15.91
N ASN A 57 -8.28 -8.84 14.66
CA ASN A 57 -9.00 -10.00 14.14
C ASN A 57 -8.29 -11.35 14.42
N GLY A 58 -7.18 -11.37 15.17
CA GLY A 58 -6.49 -12.59 15.58
C GLY A 58 -6.11 -13.50 14.41
N LEU A 59 -6.60 -14.75 14.41
CA LEU A 59 -6.31 -15.74 13.36
C LEU A 59 -6.77 -15.26 11.97
N VAL A 60 -7.94 -14.62 11.87
CA VAL A 60 -8.47 -14.13 10.58
C VAL A 60 -7.56 -13.05 10.01
N GLY A 61 -7.06 -12.16 10.87
CA GLY A 61 -6.10 -11.13 10.45
C GLY A 61 -4.76 -11.72 9.98
N LEU A 62 -4.28 -12.79 10.62
CA LEU A 62 -3.07 -13.49 10.19
C LEU A 62 -3.24 -14.19 8.85
N ILE A 63 -4.42 -14.79 8.60
CA ILE A 63 -4.77 -15.35 7.30
C ILE A 63 -4.80 -14.25 6.23
N ALA A 64 -5.44 -13.11 6.52
CA ALA A 64 -5.49 -11.97 5.62
C ALA A 64 -4.08 -11.43 5.28
N LEU A 65 -3.21 -11.30 6.28
CA LEU A 65 -1.81 -10.93 6.08
C LEU A 65 -1.08 -11.94 5.19
N GLY A 66 -1.28 -13.24 5.41
CA GLY A 66 -0.70 -14.29 4.57
C GLY A 66 -1.11 -14.16 3.11
N PHE A 67 -2.39 -13.88 2.82
CA PHE A 67 -2.86 -13.62 1.46
C PHE A 67 -2.22 -12.37 0.85
N ILE A 68 -2.09 -11.27 1.60
CA ILE A 68 -1.45 -10.04 1.14
C ILE A 68 0.00 -10.33 0.74
N LEU A 69 0.77 -10.98 1.61
CA LEU A 69 2.17 -11.32 1.33
C LEU A 69 2.30 -12.27 0.14
N TYR A 70 1.41 -13.25 0.01
CA TYR A 70 1.37 -14.15 -1.14
C TYR A 70 1.14 -13.40 -2.46
N LEU A 71 0.17 -12.47 -2.49
CA LEU A 71 -0.15 -11.66 -3.67
C LEU A 71 1.03 -10.76 -4.08
N PHE A 72 1.71 -10.14 -3.11
CA PHE A 72 2.89 -9.32 -3.38
C PHE A 72 4.10 -10.16 -3.84
N SER A 73 4.28 -11.36 -3.29
CA SER A 73 5.38 -12.24 -3.68
C SER A 73 5.18 -12.88 -5.07
N HIS A 74 3.93 -13.09 -5.48
CA HIS A 74 3.58 -13.55 -6.83
C HIS A 74 3.49 -12.43 -7.88
N ARG A 75 3.65 -11.15 -7.50
CA ARG A 75 3.94 -10.11 -8.49
C ARG A 75 5.35 -10.33 -9.00
N GLN A 76 5.48 -10.94 -10.19
CA GLN A 76 6.69 -10.77 -10.99
C GLN A 76 6.81 -9.27 -11.29
N MET A 77 7.66 -8.57 -10.54
CA MET A 77 8.14 -7.25 -10.93
C MET A 77 8.96 -7.50 -12.21
N ALA A 78 8.41 -7.05 -13.32
CA ALA A 78 9.01 -7.16 -14.64
C ALA A 78 10.16 -6.16 -14.80
#